data_AF-A0A413VJZ3-F1
#
_entry.id   AF-A0A413VJZ3-F1
#
_cell.length_a   1.000
_cell.length_b   1.000
_cell.length_c   1.000
_cell.angle_alpha   90.00
_cell.angle_beta   90.00
_cell.angle_gamma   90.00
#
_symmetry.space_group_name_H-M   'P 1'
#
loop_
_entity.id
_entity.type
_entity.pdbx_description
1 polymer ?
#
loop_
_entity_poly.entity_id
_entity_poly.type
_entity_poly.pdbx_seq_one_letter_code
_entity_poly.pdbx_strand_id
1 'polypeptide(L)'
;MPKKKRSKAFWNNIKFKYKLTIINENTLEEVVGIRVSKLNGLSVLLSVLTILFLIAAIIIAFTPLRNYLPGYMNSEVRNQIVANALRVDSLQQLVERQNLYIMNIQDIFSGKVRVDSVQSMDTLTTLRKDSLMERTKREEEFRRQYEEAEKYNLTSITSQPNVNGLIFYRPTRGMISAHFDAEKKHYGTDIAANPNESVLATLDGTVILSTYTAETGYLIEVQHNQDFVSIYKHCGSLLKREGDKVQAGEAIALVGNSGTLTTGPHLHFELWNKGRPVNPEKYIVF
;
A
#
# COMPACT_ATOMS: atom_id res chain seq x y z
N MET A 1 -63.14 31.66 -7.87
CA MET A 1 -63.43 30.29 -8.34
C MET A 1 -63.70 30.27 -9.85
N PRO A 2 -62.84 29.66 -10.69
CA PRO A 2 -63.31 29.20 -12.01
C PRO A 2 -62.71 27.85 -12.51
N LYS A 3 -62.02 27.06 -11.66
CA LYS A 3 -61.35 25.81 -12.13
C LYS A 3 -62.29 24.63 -12.44
N LYS A 4 -63.52 24.59 -11.88
CA LYS A 4 -64.43 23.42 -12.03
C LYS A 4 -65.12 23.27 -13.40
N LYS A 5 -65.28 24.35 -14.20
CA LYS A 5 -65.97 24.27 -15.51
C LYS A 5 -65.09 23.72 -16.63
N ARG A 6 -63.77 23.94 -16.58
CA ARG A 6 -62.82 23.49 -17.61
C ARG A 6 -62.67 21.95 -17.67
N SER A 7 -62.74 21.24 -16.54
CA SER A 7 -62.59 19.79 -16.52
C SER A 7 -63.76 19.07 -17.20
N LYS A 8 -65.02 19.50 -16.98
CA LYS A 8 -66.20 18.86 -17.60
C LYS A 8 -66.19 18.95 -19.13
N ALA A 9 -65.75 20.07 -19.71
CA ALA A 9 -65.67 20.23 -21.16
C ALA A 9 -64.61 19.33 -21.81
N PHE A 10 -63.47 19.13 -21.12
CA PHE A 10 -62.40 18.24 -21.55
C PHE A 10 -62.87 16.77 -21.61
N TRP A 11 -63.57 16.28 -20.59
CA TRP A 11 -64.09 14.91 -20.55
C TRP A 11 -65.15 14.61 -21.62
N ASN A 12 -65.93 15.61 -22.03
CA ASN A 12 -66.90 15.44 -23.12
C ASN A 12 -66.23 15.35 -24.49
N ASN A 13 -65.19 16.15 -24.76
CA ASN A 13 -64.44 16.13 -26.04
C ASN A 13 -63.76 14.76 -26.29
N ILE A 14 -63.34 14.09 -25.23
CA ILE A 14 -62.61 12.82 -25.31
C ILE A 14 -63.53 11.61 -25.58
N LYS A 15 -64.83 11.73 -25.31
CA LYS A 15 -65.83 10.65 -25.53
C LYS A 15 -66.47 10.67 -26.93
N PHE A 16 -66.18 11.68 -27.76
CA PHE A 16 -66.68 11.71 -29.13
C PHE A 16 -66.14 10.55 -29.95
N LYS A 17 -67.04 9.92 -30.72
CA LYS A 17 -66.74 8.78 -31.59
C LYS A 17 -66.52 9.31 -33.00
N TYR A 18 -65.36 9.02 -33.58
CA TYR A 18 -65.04 9.26 -34.98
C TYR A 18 -65.29 7.97 -35.77
N LYS A 19 -65.90 8.06 -36.95
CA LYS A 19 -66.08 6.92 -37.85
C LYS A 19 -64.92 6.92 -38.84
N LEU A 20 -64.06 5.91 -38.78
CA LEU A 20 -63.07 5.62 -39.81
C LEU A 20 -63.72 4.69 -40.82
N THR A 21 -63.71 5.06 -42.09
CA THR A 21 -64.25 4.26 -43.19
C THR A 21 -63.19 4.05 -44.26
N ILE A 22 -63.04 2.82 -44.72
CA ILE A 22 -62.25 2.49 -45.91
C ILE A 22 -63.25 2.30 -47.04
N ILE A 23 -63.10 3.12 -48.08
CA ILE A 23 -64.00 3.18 -49.22
C ILE A 23 -63.24 2.65 -50.43
N ASN A 24 -63.89 1.84 -51.26
CA ASN A 24 -63.33 1.43 -52.54
C ASN A 24 -63.38 2.62 -53.51
N GLU A 25 -62.24 3.01 -54.07
CA GLU A 25 -62.12 4.21 -54.92
C GLU A 25 -62.99 4.12 -56.19
N ASN A 26 -63.20 2.91 -56.72
CA ASN A 26 -63.92 2.69 -57.98
C ASN A 26 -65.43 2.55 -57.80
N THR A 27 -65.89 1.98 -56.68
CA THR A 27 -67.33 1.71 -56.44
C THR A 27 -67.94 2.62 -55.38
N LEU A 28 -67.13 3.40 -54.66
CA LEU A 28 -67.53 4.25 -53.54
C LEU A 28 -68.27 3.52 -52.40
N GLU A 29 -68.27 2.19 -52.41
CA GLU A 29 -68.87 1.38 -51.35
C GLU A 29 -67.97 1.33 -50.11
N GLU A 30 -68.60 1.41 -48.93
CA GLU A 30 -67.91 1.30 -47.64
C GLU A 30 -67.56 -0.17 -47.39
N VAL A 31 -66.29 -0.51 -47.54
CA VAL A 31 -65.79 -1.89 -47.35
C VAL A 31 -65.66 -2.22 -45.87
N VAL A 32 -65.17 -1.26 -45.06
CA VAL A 32 -64.99 -1.42 -43.61
C VAL A 32 -65.23 -0.09 -42.90
N GLY A 33 -66.04 -0.09 -41.83
CA GLY A 33 -66.34 1.07 -41.01
C GLY A 33 -66.18 0.81 -39.51
N ILE A 34 -65.28 1.54 -38.83
CA ILE A 34 -65.01 1.40 -37.39
C ILE A 34 -65.29 2.71 -36.68
N ARG A 35 -66.06 2.68 -35.58
CA ARG A 35 -66.29 3.85 -34.71
C ARG A 35 -65.29 3.87 -33.56
N VAL A 36 -64.29 4.74 -33.63
CA VAL A 36 -63.22 4.89 -32.62
C VAL A 36 -63.41 6.18 -31.82
N SER A 37 -63.35 6.08 -30.48
CA SER A 37 -63.23 7.25 -29.61
C SER A 37 -61.76 7.52 -29.29
N LYS A 38 -61.41 8.75 -28.89
CA LYS A 38 -60.04 9.09 -28.46
C LYS A 38 -59.59 8.22 -27.27
N LEU A 39 -60.50 7.84 -26.37
CA LEU A 39 -60.23 6.92 -25.27
C LEU A 39 -59.97 5.49 -25.72
N ASN A 40 -60.75 4.97 -26.68
CA ASN A 40 -60.56 3.62 -27.17
C ASN A 40 -59.24 3.49 -27.94
N GLY A 41 -58.87 4.50 -28.73
CA GLY A 41 -57.57 4.55 -29.39
C GLY A 41 -56.41 4.56 -28.40
N LEU A 42 -56.51 5.37 -27.33
CA LEU A 42 -55.51 5.40 -26.27
C LEU A 42 -55.43 4.06 -25.51
N SER A 43 -56.57 3.42 -25.24
CA SER A 43 -56.64 2.12 -24.57
C SER A 43 -55.99 1.00 -25.40
N VAL A 44 -56.21 0.99 -26.72
CA VAL A 44 -55.58 0.01 -27.62
C VAL A 44 -54.07 0.25 -27.65
N LEU A 45 -53.63 1.50 -27.79
CA LEU A 45 -52.20 1.84 -27.74
C LEU A 45 -51.55 1.38 -26.43
N LEU A 46 -52.20 1.66 -25.28
CA LEU A 46 -51.70 1.23 -23.97
C LEU A 46 -51.61 -0.29 -23.88
N SER A 47 -52.61 -1.01 -24.39
CA SER A 47 -52.62 -2.48 -24.38
C SER A 47 -51.51 -3.09 -25.25
N VAL A 48 -51.22 -2.51 -26.40
CA VAL A 48 -50.10 -2.95 -27.25
C VAL A 48 -48.77 -2.70 -26.54
N LEU A 49 -48.64 -1.54 -25.89
CA LEU A 49 -47.42 -1.17 -25.16
C LEU A 49 -47.19 -2.06 -23.93
N THR A 50 -48.25 -2.45 -23.21
CA THR A 50 -48.14 -3.40 -22.09
C THR A 50 -47.79 -4.80 -22.59
N ILE A 51 -48.35 -5.26 -23.71
CA ILE A 51 -47.98 -6.55 -24.32
C ILE A 51 -46.51 -6.55 -24.74
N LEU A 52 -46.03 -5.51 -25.41
CA LEU A 52 -44.62 -5.39 -25.80
C LEU A 52 -43.69 -5.38 -24.58
N PHE A 53 -44.06 -4.66 -23.52
CA PHE A 53 -43.31 -4.66 -22.27
C PHE A 53 -43.24 -6.06 -21.65
N LEU A 54 -44.35 -6.81 -21.66
CA LEU A 54 -44.42 -8.14 -21.09
C LEU A 54 -43.58 -9.15 -21.89
N ILE A 55 -43.61 -9.06 -23.22
CA ILE A 55 -42.72 -9.85 -24.10
C ILE A 55 -41.25 -9.53 -23.81
N ALA A 56 -40.89 -8.25 -23.73
CA ALA A 56 -39.52 -7.84 -23.40
C ALA A 56 -39.08 -8.36 -22.02
N ALA A 57 -39.96 -8.28 -21.01
CA ALA A 57 -39.70 -8.80 -19.68
C ALA A 57 -39.47 -10.31 -19.67
N ILE A 58 -40.26 -11.08 -20.44
CA ILE A 58 -40.07 -12.53 -20.60
C ILE A 58 -38.73 -12.82 -21.29
N ILE A 59 -38.40 -12.12 -22.38
CA ILE A 59 -37.11 -12.30 -23.07
C ILE A 59 -35.97 -12.04 -22.08
N ILE A 60 -36.00 -10.93 -21.34
CA ILE A 60 -34.97 -10.63 -20.34
C ILE A 60 -34.91 -11.72 -19.27
N ALA A 61 -36.04 -12.16 -18.73
CA ALA A 61 -36.09 -13.12 -17.62
C ALA A 61 -35.57 -14.52 -18.01
N PHE A 62 -35.87 -14.99 -19.22
CA PHE A 62 -35.59 -16.36 -19.66
C PHE A 62 -34.36 -16.49 -20.57
N THR A 63 -33.74 -15.39 -20.98
CA THR A 63 -32.50 -15.42 -21.78
C THR A 63 -31.31 -14.85 -20.99
N PRO A 64 -30.07 -15.10 -21.43
CA PRO A 64 -28.87 -14.54 -20.80
C PRO A 64 -28.79 -13.01 -20.80
N LEU A 65 -29.72 -12.31 -21.47
CA LEU A 65 -29.82 -10.85 -21.49
C LEU A 65 -29.97 -10.24 -20.09
N ARG A 66 -30.61 -10.95 -19.15
CA ARG A 66 -30.67 -10.53 -17.73
C ARG A 66 -29.30 -10.28 -17.11
N ASN A 67 -28.25 -11.01 -17.52
CA ASN A 67 -26.91 -10.87 -16.96
C ASN A 67 -26.23 -9.56 -17.39
N TYR A 68 -26.68 -8.92 -18.48
CA TYR A 68 -26.11 -7.64 -18.93
C TYR A 68 -26.73 -6.44 -18.20
N LEU A 69 -27.80 -6.64 -17.42
CA LEU A 69 -28.44 -5.58 -16.64
C LEU A 69 -27.74 -5.41 -15.28
N PRO A 70 -27.31 -4.18 -14.92
CA PRO A 70 -26.64 -3.94 -13.64
C PRO A 70 -27.56 -4.32 -12.46
N GLY A 71 -27.08 -5.22 -11.60
CA GLY A 71 -27.78 -5.66 -10.39
C GLY A 71 -28.42 -7.06 -10.43
N TYR A 72 -28.53 -7.70 -11.60
CA TYR A 72 -29.20 -9.01 -11.75
C TYR A 72 -28.26 -10.19 -12.06
N MET A 73 -26.95 -9.99 -11.91
CA MET A 73 -25.94 -11.03 -12.12
C MET A 73 -26.09 -12.17 -11.12
N ASN A 74 -26.08 -13.41 -11.63
CA ASN A 74 -25.97 -14.60 -10.79
C ASN A 74 -24.70 -14.52 -9.94
N SER A 75 -24.82 -14.81 -8.64
CA SER A 75 -23.71 -14.75 -7.67
C SER A 75 -22.52 -15.61 -8.10
N GLU A 76 -22.78 -16.77 -8.68
CA GLU A 76 -21.76 -17.69 -9.19
C GLU A 76 -20.94 -17.08 -10.33
N VAL A 77 -21.60 -16.45 -11.30
CA VAL A 77 -20.92 -15.77 -12.41
C VAL A 77 -20.10 -14.60 -11.91
N ARG A 78 -20.61 -13.84 -10.92
CA ARG A 78 -19.85 -12.76 -10.28
C ARG A 78 -18.61 -13.27 -9.57
N ASN A 79 -18.72 -14.37 -8.82
CA ASN A 79 -17.59 -14.97 -8.12
C ASN A 79 -16.51 -15.45 -9.10
N GLN A 80 -16.92 -16.08 -10.20
CA GLN A 80 -15.99 -16.52 -11.26
C GLN A 80 -15.31 -15.33 -11.95
N ILE A 81 -16.05 -14.26 -12.27
CA ILE A 81 -15.48 -13.04 -12.85
C ILE A 81 -14.46 -12.42 -11.90
N VAL A 82 -14.77 -12.31 -10.60
CA VAL A 82 -13.85 -11.77 -9.61
C VAL A 82 -12.62 -12.66 -9.46
N ALA A 83 -12.80 -13.98 -9.34
CA ALA A 83 -11.70 -14.93 -9.23
C ALA A 83 -10.78 -14.90 -10.48
N ASN A 84 -11.38 -14.83 -11.67
CA ASN A 84 -10.63 -14.72 -12.92
C ASN A 84 -9.92 -13.37 -13.02
N ALA A 85 -10.56 -12.27 -12.61
CA ALA A 85 -9.92 -10.95 -12.58
C ALA A 85 -8.70 -10.93 -11.65
N LEU A 86 -8.81 -11.51 -10.45
CA LEU A 86 -7.69 -11.65 -9.51
C LEU A 86 -6.59 -12.55 -10.08
N ARG A 87 -6.96 -13.62 -10.77
CA ARG A 87 -5.99 -14.52 -11.42
C ARG A 87 -5.25 -13.82 -12.56
N VAL A 88 -5.96 -13.03 -13.38
CA VAL A 88 -5.36 -12.24 -14.45
C VAL A 88 -4.41 -11.18 -13.88
N ASP A 89 -4.80 -10.47 -12.82
CA ASP A 89 -3.94 -9.50 -12.13
C ASP A 89 -2.66 -10.17 -11.59
N SER A 90 -2.79 -11.31 -10.92
CA SER A 90 -1.64 -12.07 -10.43
C SER A 90 -0.71 -12.54 -11.55
N LEU A 91 -1.27 -13.03 -12.67
CA LEU A 91 -0.48 -13.43 -13.83
C LEU A 91 0.24 -12.25 -14.47
N GLN A 92 -0.42 -11.08 -14.55
CA GLN A 92 0.19 -9.87 -15.06
C GLN A 92 1.41 -9.45 -14.21
N GLN A 93 1.28 -9.48 -12.89
CA GLN A 93 2.40 -9.17 -11.98
C GLN A 93 3.58 -10.14 -12.14
N LEU A 94 3.30 -11.43 -12.36
CA LEU A 94 4.35 -12.44 -12.58
C LEU A 94 5.10 -12.20 -13.90
N VAL A 95 4.37 -11.90 -14.98
CA VAL A 95 4.97 -11.58 -16.28
C VAL A 95 5.82 -10.31 -16.21
N GLU A 96 5.33 -9.28 -15.53
CA GLU A 96 6.08 -8.03 -15.35
C GLU A 96 7.37 -8.25 -14.56
N ARG A 97 7.31 -9.05 -13.49
CA ARG A 97 8.50 -9.43 -12.72
C ARG A 97 9.51 -10.22 -13.56
N GLN A 98 9.04 -11.15 -14.40
CA GLN A 98 9.91 -11.89 -15.32
C GLN A 98 10.58 -10.97 -16.34
N ASN A 99 9.84 -10.00 -16.90
CA ASN A 99 10.39 -9.04 -17.86
C ASN A 99 11.50 -8.18 -17.21
N LEU A 100 11.28 -7.69 -15.98
CA LEU A 100 12.30 -6.96 -15.23
C LEU A 100 13.56 -7.81 -14.99
N TYR A 101 13.37 -9.08 -14.62
CA TYR A 101 14.47 -10.02 -14.41
C TYR A 101 15.29 -10.23 -15.70
N ILE A 102 14.62 -10.44 -16.83
CA ILE A 102 15.27 -10.59 -18.14
C ILE A 102 16.06 -9.34 -18.52
N MET A 103 15.48 -8.14 -18.31
CA MET A 103 16.18 -6.88 -18.59
C MET A 103 17.43 -6.70 -17.71
N ASN A 104 17.33 -7.02 -16.42
CA ASN A 104 18.49 -6.95 -15.51
C ASN A 104 19.60 -7.90 -15.96
N ILE A 105 19.24 -9.12 -16.39
CA ILE A 105 20.19 -10.06 -16.96
C ILE A 105 20.85 -9.50 -18.23
N GLN A 106 20.06 -8.96 -19.16
CA GLN A 106 20.58 -8.35 -20.38
C GLN A 106 21.52 -7.17 -20.10
N ASP A 107 21.23 -6.33 -19.11
CA ASP A 107 22.08 -5.20 -18.72
C ASP A 107 23.41 -5.66 -18.08
N ILE A 108 23.40 -6.77 -17.34
CA ILE A 108 24.62 -7.43 -16.84
C ILE A 108 25.44 -7.98 -18.01
N PHE A 109 24.82 -8.72 -18.93
CA PHE A 109 25.52 -9.30 -20.09
C PHE A 109 26.04 -8.25 -21.08
N SER A 110 25.37 -7.11 -21.21
CA SER A 110 25.81 -5.98 -22.03
C SER A 110 26.85 -5.07 -21.34
N GLY A 111 27.23 -5.38 -20.10
CA GLY A 111 28.26 -4.66 -19.35
C GLY A 111 27.84 -3.28 -18.82
N LYS A 112 26.54 -2.95 -18.86
CA LYS A 112 26.01 -1.69 -18.31
C LYS A 112 25.99 -1.68 -16.78
N VAL A 113 25.98 -2.85 -16.15
CA VAL A 113 25.99 -3.02 -14.68
C VAL A 113 27.19 -3.86 -14.29
N ARG A 114 28.08 -3.32 -13.43
CA ARG A 114 29.21 -4.06 -12.88
C ARG A 114 28.70 -5.11 -11.89
N VAL A 115 29.02 -6.38 -12.14
CA VAL A 115 28.59 -7.55 -11.33
C VAL A 115 28.93 -7.38 -9.85
N ASP A 116 30.05 -6.74 -9.54
CA ASP A 116 30.54 -6.49 -8.17
C ASP A 116 29.64 -5.56 -7.34
N SER A 117 28.71 -4.84 -7.98
CA SER A 117 27.80 -3.88 -7.32
C SER A 117 26.44 -4.50 -6.95
N VAL A 118 26.20 -5.76 -7.33
CA VAL A 118 24.87 -6.38 -7.28
C VAL A 118 24.81 -7.36 -6.11
N GLN A 119 24.31 -6.92 -4.96
CA GLN A 119 24.14 -7.78 -3.78
C GLN A 119 23.03 -8.83 -3.96
N SER A 120 22.00 -8.55 -4.76
CA SER A 120 20.97 -9.52 -5.17
C SER A 120 20.19 -9.05 -6.42
N MET A 121 19.68 -10.00 -7.22
CA MET A 121 18.85 -9.69 -8.40
C MET A 121 17.52 -9.01 -8.05
N ASP A 122 17.01 -9.26 -6.83
CA ASP A 122 15.79 -8.62 -6.33
C ASP A 122 16.00 -7.11 -6.11
N THR A 123 17.18 -6.70 -5.64
CA THR A 123 17.53 -5.28 -5.46
C THR A 123 17.56 -4.52 -6.79
N LEU A 124 18.06 -5.14 -7.87
CA LEU A 124 18.02 -4.54 -9.21
C LEU A 124 16.59 -4.42 -9.75
N THR A 125 15.74 -5.40 -9.43
CA THR A 125 14.34 -5.43 -9.85
C THR A 125 13.54 -4.30 -9.18
N THR A 126 13.76 -4.04 -7.90
CA THR A 126 13.11 -2.93 -7.17
C THR A 126 13.59 -1.57 -7.67
N LEU A 127 14.91 -1.37 -7.82
CA LEU A 127 15.47 -0.10 -8.32
C LEU A 127 14.98 0.23 -9.74
N ARG A 128 14.87 -0.78 -10.61
CA ARG A 128 14.37 -0.58 -11.97
C ARG A 128 12.87 -0.30 -11.99
N LYS A 129 12.08 -0.97 -11.16
CA LYS A 129 10.64 -0.71 -11.05
C LYS A 129 10.38 0.75 -10.67
N ASP A 130 11.09 1.26 -9.67
CA ASP A 130 10.98 2.67 -9.24
C ASP A 130 11.43 3.67 -10.31
N SER A 131 12.32 3.26 -11.23
CA SER A 131 12.75 4.08 -12.36
C SER A 131 11.79 4.03 -13.56
N LEU A 132 11.01 2.97 -13.72
CA LEU A 132 10.08 2.78 -14.84
C LEU A 132 8.67 3.29 -14.55
N MET A 133 8.33 3.48 -13.27
CA MET A 133 7.07 4.13 -12.91
C MET A 133 7.07 5.57 -13.40
N GLU A 134 6.15 5.87 -14.31
CA GLU A 134 5.93 7.23 -14.79
C GLU A 134 5.45 8.08 -13.62
N ARG A 135 6.28 9.03 -13.20
CA ARG A 135 6.03 9.81 -12.01
C ARG A 135 4.85 10.74 -12.24
N THR A 136 4.01 10.87 -11.21
CA THR A 136 2.89 11.82 -11.29
C THR A 136 3.44 13.25 -11.16
N LYS A 137 2.87 14.22 -11.89
CA LYS A 137 3.25 15.64 -11.79
C LYS A 137 3.33 16.15 -10.34
N ARG A 138 2.41 15.70 -9.49
CA ARG A 138 2.35 16.02 -8.06
C ARG A 138 3.57 15.51 -7.27
N GLU A 139 4.07 14.33 -7.62
CA GLU A 139 5.26 13.75 -6.99
C GLU A 139 6.52 14.50 -7.41
N GLU A 140 6.64 14.87 -8.70
CA GLU A 140 7.74 15.69 -9.18
C GLU A 140 7.78 17.07 -8.52
N GLU A 141 6.61 17.72 -8.39
CA GLU A 141 6.47 19.02 -7.71
C GLU A 141 6.89 18.92 -6.24
N PHE A 142 6.41 17.89 -5.53
CA PHE A 142 6.79 17.65 -4.14
C PHE A 142 8.30 17.43 -3.99
N ARG A 143 8.90 16.65 -4.89
CA ARG A 143 10.33 16.37 -4.84
C ARG A 143 11.17 17.60 -5.14
N ARG A 144 10.76 18.45 -6.08
CA ARG A 144 11.44 19.74 -6.33
C ARG A 144 11.40 20.64 -5.10
N GLN A 145 10.24 20.74 -4.44
CA GLN A 145 10.12 21.52 -3.20
C GLN A 145 11.03 20.97 -2.10
N TYR A 146 11.08 19.64 -1.96
CA TYR A 146 11.95 18.97 -0.98
C TYR A 146 13.44 19.17 -1.31
N GLU A 147 13.85 18.97 -2.57
CA GLU A 147 15.23 19.18 -3.04
C GLU A 147 15.66 20.65 -2.87
N GLU A 148 14.78 21.62 -3.16
CA GLU A 148 15.07 23.05 -2.95
C GLU A 148 15.20 23.41 -1.47
N ALA A 149 14.35 22.83 -0.60
CA ALA A 149 14.42 23.05 0.84
C ALA A 149 15.69 22.44 1.46
N GLU A 150 16.08 21.24 1.03
CA GLU A 150 17.26 20.54 1.53
C GLU A 150 18.58 21.01 0.90
N LYS A 151 18.54 21.74 -0.23
CA LYS A 151 19.73 22.22 -0.95
C LYS A 151 20.71 23.04 -0.08
N TYR A 152 20.20 23.71 0.95
CA TYR A 152 21.00 24.54 1.87
C TYR A 152 21.18 23.89 3.25
N ASN A 153 20.72 22.66 3.43
CA ASN A 153 20.84 21.93 4.68
C ASN A 153 22.20 21.20 4.72
N LEU A 154 23.20 21.84 5.33
CA LEU A 154 24.59 21.35 5.43
C LEU A 154 24.78 20.05 6.24
N THR A 155 23.71 19.52 6.84
CA THR A 155 23.71 18.27 7.62
C THR A 155 23.49 17.00 6.79
N SER A 156 23.26 17.11 5.47
CA SER A 156 22.91 15.98 4.59
C SER A 156 24.09 15.28 3.90
N ILE A 157 25.35 15.64 4.21
CA ILE A 157 26.55 15.14 3.49
C ILE A 157 26.89 13.67 3.82
N THR A 158 26.33 13.07 4.87
CA THR A 158 26.51 11.64 5.14
C THR A 158 25.41 10.84 4.47
N SER A 159 25.76 10.09 3.42
CA SER A 159 24.90 9.14 2.73
C SER A 159 24.43 8.04 3.70
N GLN A 160 23.39 8.32 4.47
CA GLN A 160 22.83 7.34 5.38
C GLN A 160 22.08 6.27 4.58
N PRO A 161 22.19 4.98 4.98
CA PRO A 161 21.38 3.91 4.42
C PRO A 161 19.90 4.29 4.49
N ASN A 162 19.12 3.84 3.51
CA ASN A 162 17.71 4.18 3.35
C ASN A 162 16.84 3.54 4.47
N VAL A 163 16.97 4.05 5.69
CA VAL A 163 16.12 3.75 6.85
C VAL A 163 14.96 4.74 6.81
N ASN A 164 13.94 4.45 6.01
CA ASN A 164 12.72 5.23 5.89
C ASN A 164 12.17 5.63 7.28
N GLY A 165 12.41 6.88 7.68
CA GLY A 165 11.81 7.52 8.86
C GLY A 165 12.29 7.06 10.24
N LEU A 166 13.35 6.25 10.37
CA LEU A 166 13.87 5.85 11.69
C LEU A 166 14.93 6.84 12.18
N ILE A 167 14.71 7.43 13.35
CA ILE A 167 15.67 8.31 14.02
C ILE A 167 16.30 7.53 15.17
N PHE A 168 17.59 7.23 15.06
CA PHE A 168 18.32 6.51 16.09
C PHE A 168 18.83 7.47 17.17
N TYR A 169 18.52 7.18 18.42
CA TYR A 169 19.09 7.86 19.57
C TYR A 169 20.50 7.36 19.84
N ARG A 170 21.36 8.27 20.30
CA ARG A 170 22.69 7.91 20.78
C ARG A 170 22.57 7.03 22.04
N PRO A 171 23.21 5.86 22.09
CA PRO A 171 23.03 4.91 23.18
C PRO A 171 23.68 5.37 24.49
N THR A 172 24.73 6.19 24.45
CA THR A 172 25.29 6.83 25.64
C THR A 172 26.07 8.09 25.28
N ARG A 173 26.37 8.93 26.27
CA ARG A 173 27.23 10.10 26.09
C ARG A 173 28.69 9.70 26.29
N GLY A 174 29.49 9.84 25.25
CA GLY A 174 30.90 9.46 25.31
C GLY A 174 31.67 9.81 24.05
N MET A 175 32.91 9.37 23.96
CA MET A 175 33.72 9.45 22.76
C MET A 175 33.91 8.05 22.18
N ILE A 176 33.91 7.92 20.86
CA ILE A 176 34.23 6.65 20.23
C ILE A 176 35.69 6.32 20.54
N SER A 177 35.92 5.18 21.19
CA SER A 177 37.26 4.65 21.49
C SER A 177 37.70 3.58 20.49
N ALA A 178 36.77 2.83 19.93
CA ALA A 178 37.03 1.88 18.85
C ALA A 178 35.86 1.83 17.86
N HIS A 179 36.20 1.77 16.57
CA HIS A 179 35.23 1.76 15.48
C HIS A 179 34.85 0.33 15.09
N PHE A 180 33.69 0.19 14.43
CA PHE A 180 33.28 -1.05 13.78
C PHE A 180 34.30 -1.52 12.75
N ASP A 181 34.75 -2.78 12.88
CA ASP A 181 35.72 -3.41 11.98
C ASP A 181 35.37 -4.89 11.78
N ALA A 182 34.72 -5.20 10.66
CA ALA A 182 34.31 -6.56 10.33
C ALA A 182 35.51 -7.50 10.06
N GLU A 183 36.65 -6.99 9.60
CA GLU A 183 37.84 -7.81 9.31
C GLU A 183 38.48 -8.30 10.61
N LYS A 184 38.54 -7.43 11.62
CA LYS A 184 39.01 -7.78 12.96
C LYS A 184 37.95 -8.45 13.83
N LYS A 185 36.76 -8.72 13.28
CA LYS A 185 35.59 -9.25 14.01
C LYS A 185 35.15 -8.37 15.18
N HIS A 186 35.37 -7.06 15.07
CA HIS A 186 34.83 -6.07 15.99
C HIS A 186 33.48 -5.56 15.44
N TYR A 187 32.40 -6.23 15.84
CA TYR A 187 31.06 -6.04 15.25
C TYR A 187 30.26 -4.89 15.87
N GLY A 188 30.92 -3.99 16.61
CA GLY A 188 30.29 -2.86 17.28
C GLY A 188 31.17 -1.62 17.28
N THR A 189 30.67 -0.57 17.92
CA THR A 189 31.41 0.65 18.22
C THR A 189 31.56 0.74 19.72
N ASP A 190 32.80 0.93 20.19
CA ASP A 190 33.09 1.14 21.60
C ASP A 190 33.01 2.63 21.92
N ILE A 191 32.28 2.96 22.98
CA ILE A 191 32.01 4.32 23.41
C ILE A 191 32.55 4.47 24.83
N ALA A 192 33.67 5.17 24.97
CA ALA A 192 34.23 5.52 26.25
C ALA A 192 33.29 6.51 26.97
N ALA A 193 32.75 6.07 28.09
CA ALA A 193 31.78 6.81 28.90
C ALA A 193 32.07 6.59 30.39
N ASN A 194 31.62 7.52 31.22
CA ASN A 194 31.84 7.42 32.66
C ASN A 194 31.08 6.20 33.23
N PRO A 195 31.65 5.49 34.23
CA PRO A 195 30.89 4.49 34.97
C PRO A 195 29.57 5.04 35.48
N ASN A 196 28.51 4.23 35.42
CA ASN A 196 27.15 4.61 35.81
C ASN A 196 26.46 5.66 34.92
N GLU A 197 27.05 6.08 33.80
CA GLU A 197 26.33 6.86 32.79
C GLU A 197 25.14 6.04 32.25
N SER A 198 24.03 6.69 31.91
CA SER A 198 22.87 5.99 31.38
C SER A 198 23.13 5.42 29.98
N VAL A 199 22.72 4.18 29.78
CA VAL A 199 22.63 3.53 28.46
C VAL A 199 21.18 3.59 28.02
N LEU A 200 20.95 4.19 26.85
CA LEU A 200 19.64 4.48 26.30
C LEU A 200 19.32 3.52 25.14
N ALA A 201 18.04 3.14 25.00
CA ALA A 201 17.57 2.43 23.83
C ALA A 201 17.69 3.31 22.59
N THR A 202 18.36 2.81 21.55
CA THR A 202 18.57 3.56 20.31
C THR A 202 17.30 3.73 19.47
N LEU A 203 16.32 2.83 19.61
CA LEU A 203 15.02 2.87 18.96
C LEU A 203 13.94 2.27 19.87
N ASP A 204 12.68 2.52 19.53
CA ASP A 204 11.53 1.83 20.14
C ASP A 204 11.67 0.32 19.90
N GLY A 205 11.35 -0.48 20.91
CA GLY A 205 11.52 -1.93 20.78
C GLY A 205 11.04 -2.74 21.96
N THR A 206 11.37 -4.03 21.91
CA THR A 206 11.14 -5.00 22.99
C THR A 206 12.45 -5.66 23.36
N VAL A 207 12.74 -5.74 24.65
CA VAL A 207 13.93 -6.43 25.16
C VAL A 207 13.77 -7.93 24.90
N ILE A 208 14.71 -8.50 24.14
CA ILE A 208 14.69 -9.93 23.77
C ILE A 208 15.70 -10.76 24.58
N LEU A 209 16.71 -10.12 25.16
CA LEU A 209 17.70 -10.75 26.01
C LEU A 209 18.16 -9.75 27.08
N SER A 210 18.25 -10.19 28.33
CA SER A 210 18.77 -9.36 29.42
C SER A 210 19.46 -10.26 30.43
N THR A 211 20.78 -10.41 30.30
CA THR A 211 21.54 -11.44 31.02
C THR A 211 22.95 -11.01 31.39
N TYR A 212 23.65 -11.87 32.11
CA TYR A 212 25.07 -11.74 32.41
C TYR A 212 25.85 -12.91 31.80
N THR A 213 26.98 -12.62 31.16
CA THR A 213 27.96 -13.64 30.77
C THR A 213 29.35 -13.29 31.31
N ALA A 214 30.21 -14.31 31.45
CA ALA A 214 31.57 -14.09 31.90
C ALA A 214 32.39 -13.21 30.94
N GLU A 215 32.15 -13.34 29.62
CA GLU A 215 32.92 -12.64 28.59
C GLU A 215 32.44 -11.20 28.40
N THR A 216 31.13 -11.01 28.23
CA THR A 216 30.54 -9.71 27.87
C THR A 216 29.96 -8.94 29.05
N GLY A 217 29.97 -9.54 30.25
CA GLY A 217 29.40 -8.94 31.44
C GLY A 217 27.87 -8.86 31.36
N TYR A 218 27.30 -7.83 31.96
CA TYR A 218 25.87 -7.54 31.80
C TYR A 218 25.61 -7.03 30.39
N LEU A 219 24.67 -7.68 29.71
CA LEU A 219 24.26 -7.30 28.38
C LEU A 219 22.74 -7.28 28.24
N ILE A 220 22.26 -6.40 27.37
CA ILE A 220 20.86 -6.30 27.00
C ILE A 220 20.75 -6.20 25.49
N GLU A 221 19.73 -6.86 24.93
CA GLU A 221 19.43 -6.84 23.50
C GLU A 221 17.98 -6.38 23.29
N VAL A 222 17.79 -5.48 22.33
CA VAL A 222 16.47 -4.91 22.02
C VAL A 222 16.16 -5.17 20.55
N GLN A 223 15.04 -5.85 20.30
CA GLN A 223 14.46 -6.00 18.97
C GLN A 223 13.63 -4.77 18.63
N HIS A 224 13.89 -4.20 17.46
CA HIS A 224 13.21 -3.05 16.91
C HIS A 224 12.44 -3.42 15.64
N ASN A 225 11.69 -2.46 15.10
CA ASN A 225 11.05 -2.58 13.80
C ASN A 225 12.08 -2.69 12.66
N GLN A 226 11.64 -3.12 11.48
CA GLN A 226 12.48 -3.28 10.28
C GLN A 226 13.69 -4.22 10.47
N ASP A 227 13.52 -5.26 11.28
CA ASP A 227 14.52 -6.31 11.57
C ASP A 227 15.83 -5.78 12.16
N PHE A 228 15.79 -4.65 12.87
CA PHE A 228 16.92 -4.14 13.62
C PHE A 228 16.99 -4.76 15.02
N VAL A 229 18.20 -5.12 15.46
CA VAL A 229 18.50 -5.51 16.83
C VAL A 229 19.66 -4.66 17.33
N SER A 230 19.53 -4.05 18.49
CA SER A 230 20.63 -3.36 19.16
C SER A 230 21.10 -4.16 20.36
N ILE A 231 22.42 -4.23 20.54
CA ILE A 231 23.07 -5.01 21.60
C ILE A 231 23.98 -4.07 22.39
N TYR A 232 23.86 -4.12 23.71
CA TYR A 232 24.59 -3.27 24.65
C TYR A 232 25.33 -4.18 25.62
N LYS A 233 26.67 -4.16 25.60
CA LYS A 233 27.53 -5.05 26.41
C LYS A 233 28.37 -4.26 27.42
N HIS A 234 29.02 -4.97 28.34
CA HIS A 234 29.85 -4.43 29.42
C HIS A 234 29.11 -3.47 30.37
N CYS A 235 27.79 -3.60 30.46
CA CYS A 235 26.97 -2.75 31.33
C CYS A 235 27.33 -2.96 32.81
N GLY A 236 27.16 -1.94 33.64
CA GLY A 236 27.32 -2.04 35.09
C GLY A 236 26.11 -2.67 35.77
N SER A 237 24.91 -2.35 35.26
CA SER A 237 23.63 -2.91 35.69
C SER A 237 22.59 -2.80 34.58
N LEU A 238 21.58 -3.66 34.64
CA LEU A 238 20.45 -3.67 33.69
C LEU A 238 19.20 -3.12 34.40
N LEU A 239 18.48 -2.21 33.73
CA LEU A 239 17.28 -1.55 34.26
C LEU A 239 15.98 -2.17 33.72
N LYS A 240 16.10 -3.04 32.72
CA LYS A 240 14.98 -3.71 32.04
C LYS A 240 15.18 -5.22 32.03
N ARG A 241 14.10 -5.95 31.78
CA ARG A 241 14.07 -7.41 31.72
C ARG A 241 13.54 -7.87 30.36
N GLU A 242 13.79 -9.14 30.04
CA GLU A 242 13.23 -9.77 28.84
C GLU A 242 11.71 -9.62 28.78
N GLY A 243 11.21 -9.22 27.62
CA GLY A 243 9.80 -8.95 27.37
C GLY A 243 9.38 -7.49 27.63
N ASP A 244 10.21 -6.66 28.27
CA ASP A 244 9.87 -5.25 28.50
C ASP A 244 9.85 -4.48 27.17
N LYS A 245 8.84 -3.62 27.02
CA LYS A 245 8.82 -2.61 25.94
C LYS A 245 9.62 -1.40 26.36
N VAL A 246 10.39 -0.86 25.43
CA VAL A 246 11.22 0.33 25.64
C VAL A 246 10.99 1.35 24.53
N GLN A 247 11.07 2.62 24.88
CA GLN A 247 11.01 3.74 23.94
C GLN A 247 12.42 4.22 23.57
N ALA A 248 12.57 4.79 22.39
CA ALA A 248 13.82 5.40 21.96
C ALA A 248 14.22 6.52 22.94
N GLY A 249 15.48 6.49 23.39
CA GLY A 249 16.00 7.41 24.42
C GLY A 249 15.67 7.02 25.87
N GLU A 250 14.94 5.93 26.10
CA GLU A 250 14.68 5.41 27.44
C GLU A 250 15.91 4.73 28.03
N ALA A 251 16.20 4.95 29.32
CA ALA A 251 17.31 4.29 30.00
C ALA A 251 17.02 2.79 30.22
N ILE A 252 17.91 1.94 29.71
CA ILE A 252 17.78 0.48 29.73
C ILE A 252 18.88 -0.21 30.55
N ALA A 253 20.02 0.45 30.75
CA ALA A 253 21.15 -0.05 31.51
C ALA A 253 22.02 1.13 31.99
N LEU A 254 23.06 0.81 32.77
CA LEU A 254 24.12 1.75 33.14
C LEU A 254 25.46 1.29 32.56
N VAL A 255 26.31 2.24 32.16
CA VAL A 255 27.67 1.95 31.67
C VAL A 255 28.49 1.31 32.79
N GLY A 256 29.28 0.31 32.45
CA GLY A 256 30.14 -0.39 33.40
C GLY A 256 31.49 -0.77 32.82
N ASN A 257 32.08 -1.75 33.46
CA ASN A 257 33.34 -2.39 33.07
C ASN A 257 33.23 -3.88 33.45
N SER A 258 32.10 -4.50 33.09
CA SER A 258 31.81 -5.89 33.46
C SER A 258 32.18 -6.86 32.33
N GLY A 259 32.52 -8.09 32.70
CA GLY A 259 33.03 -9.12 31.78
C GLY A 259 34.56 -9.15 31.71
N THR A 260 35.10 -10.16 31.05
CA THR A 260 36.55 -10.32 30.86
C THR A 260 37.07 -9.63 29.59
N LEU A 261 36.20 -9.37 28.61
CA LEU A 261 36.54 -8.71 27.35
C LEU A 261 36.37 -7.19 27.42
N THR A 262 36.84 -6.56 28.49
CA THR A 262 36.82 -5.10 28.64
C THR A 262 38.15 -4.59 29.18
N THR A 263 38.61 -3.45 28.68
CA THR A 263 39.88 -2.83 29.06
C THR A 263 39.71 -1.59 29.94
N GLY A 264 38.47 -1.19 30.22
CA GLY A 264 38.11 -0.02 31.03
C GLY A 264 36.64 0.35 30.89
N PRO A 265 36.15 1.38 31.61
CA PRO A 265 34.75 1.80 31.51
C PRO A 265 34.38 2.28 30.09
N HIS A 266 33.51 1.52 29.42
CA HIS A 266 32.98 1.84 28.10
C HIS A 266 31.68 1.07 27.84
N LEU A 267 30.95 1.49 26.81
CA LEU A 267 29.84 0.74 26.23
C LEU A 267 30.28 0.14 24.91
N HIS A 268 30.21 -1.18 24.77
CA HIS A 268 30.30 -1.84 23.48
C HIS A 268 28.90 -1.95 22.88
N PHE A 269 28.67 -1.21 21.80
CA PHE A 269 27.37 -1.10 21.14
C PHE A 269 27.40 -1.77 19.76
N GLU A 270 26.54 -2.77 19.55
CA GLU A 270 26.36 -3.39 18.24
C GLU A 270 24.98 -3.07 17.67
N LEU A 271 24.92 -2.92 16.35
CA LEU A 271 23.68 -2.80 15.61
C LEU A 271 23.64 -3.91 14.57
N TRP A 272 22.53 -4.62 14.52
CA TRP A 272 22.29 -5.72 13.61
C TRP A 272 21.06 -5.40 12.76
N ASN A 273 21.11 -5.71 11.46
CA ASN A 273 19.96 -5.60 10.57
C ASN A 273 19.83 -6.91 9.78
N LYS A 274 18.64 -7.51 9.80
CA LYS A 274 18.34 -8.77 9.08
C LYS A 274 19.37 -9.87 9.37
N GLY A 275 19.77 -9.97 10.63
CA GLY A 275 20.71 -11.00 11.12
C GLY A 275 22.18 -10.76 10.76
N ARG A 276 22.56 -9.57 10.27
CA ARG A 276 23.96 -9.21 9.98
C ARG A 276 24.39 -7.99 10.80
N PRO A 277 25.62 -7.98 11.34
CA PRO A 277 26.14 -6.79 12.02
C PRO A 277 26.38 -5.67 10.99
N VAL A 278 25.94 -4.46 11.32
CA VAL A 278 26.09 -3.26 10.51
C VAL A 278 26.87 -2.21 11.30
N ASN A 279 27.62 -1.35 10.60
CA ASN A 279 28.37 -0.28 11.26
C ASN A 279 27.40 0.75 11.90
N PRO A 280 27.36 0.88 13.25
CA PRO A 280 26.48 1.82 13.95
C PRO A 280 26.66 3.28 13.53
N GLU A 281 27.89 3.69 13.23
CA GLU A 281 28.25 5.08 12.91
C GLU A 281 27.67 5.55 11.58
N LYS A 282 27.14 4.64 10.75
CA LYS A 282 26.39 4.98 9.54
C LYS A 282 24.94 5.38 9.81
N TYR A 283 24.40 5.00 10.96
CA TYR A 283 22.99 5.21 11.35
C TYR A 283 22.86 6.23 12.47
N ILE A 284 23.84 6.25 13.39
CA ILE A 284 23.80 7.06 14.61
C ILE A 284 24.93 8.08 14.54
N VAL A 285 24.57 9.34 14.79
CA VAL A 285 25.57 10.37 15.06
C VAL A 285 25.94 10.27 16.54
N PHE A 286 27.19 9.88 16.80
CA PHE A 286 27.74 9.85 18.14
C PHE A 286 28.29 11.22 18.51
#